data_AF-A0A661YMF7-F1
#
_entry.id   AF-A0A661YMF7-F1
#
_cell.length_a   1.000
_cell.length_b   1.000
_cell.length_c   1.000
_cell.angle_alpha   90.00
_cell.angle_beta   90.00
_cell.angle_gamma   90.00
#
_symmetry.space_group_name_H-M   'P 1'
#
loop_
_entity.id
_entity.type
_entity.pdbx_description
1 polymer ?
#
loop_
_entity_poly.entity_id
_entity_poly.type
_entity_poly.pdbx_seq_one_letter_code
_entity_poly.pdbx_strand_id
1 'polypeptide(L)' 'MPVITLTSDWGTKDHYLASVKGAILKQMPEARIIDIS' A
#
# COMPACT_ATOMS: atom_id res chain seq x y z
N MET A 1 -3.32 -5.11 15.28
CA MET A 1 -2.71 -4.32 14.18
C MET A 1 -2.77 -5.17 12.92
N PRO A 2 -3.72 -4.90 12.01
CA PRO A 2 -3.85 -5.67 10.77
C PRO A 2 -2.62 -5.45 9.87
N VAL A 3 -2.16 -6.52 9.24
CA VAL A 3 -1.04 -6.50 8.29
C VAL A 3 -1.58 -6.79 6.90
N ILE A 4 -1.21 -5.94 5.94
CA ILE A 4 -1.58 -6.07 4.53
C ILE A 4 -0.29 -6.20 3.72
N THR A 5 -0.16 -7.27 2.95
CA THR A 5 0.94 -7.44 2.01
C THR A 5 0.50 -6.99 0.61
N LEU A 6 1.29 -6.13 -0.04
CA LEU A 6 1.04 -5.67 -1.42
C LEU A 6 2.04 -6.31 -2.37
N THR A 7 1.52 -7.00 -3.38
CA THR A 7 2.29 -7.46 -4.55
C THR A 7 1.67 -6.83 -5.79
N SER A 8 2.47 -6.13 -6.59
CA SER A 8 2.02 -5.43 -7.79
C SER A 8 3.11 -5.39 -8.86
N ASP A 9 2.74 -5.03 -10.08
CA ASP A 9 3.64 -4.78 -11.21
C ASP A 9 3.82 -3.27 -11.51
N TRP A 10 3.30 -2.41 -10.64
CA TRP A 10 3.26 -0.95 -10.84
C TRP A 10 4.64 -0.29 -10.78
N GLY A 11 5.61 -0.98 -10.16
CA GLY A 11 6.92 -0.41 -9.89
C GLY A 11 6.84 0.82 -8.97
N THR A 12 7.89 1.63 -9.01
CA THR A 12 8.07 2.78 -8.08
C THR A 12 8.38 4.10 -8.79
N LYS A 13 8.20 4.14 -10.12
CA LYS A 13 8.54 5.30 -10.95
C LYS A 13 7.50 6.40 -10.91
N ASP A 14 6.27 6.07 -10.54
CA ASP A 14 5.16 7.02 -10.45
C ASP A 14 4.46 6.93 -9.09
N HIS A 15 3.34 7.63 -8.96
CA HIS A 15 2.61 7.80 -7.71
C HIS A 15 1.63 6.65 -7.42
N TYR A 16 1.46 5.68 -8.33
CA TYR A 16 0.34 4.74 -8.25
C TYR A 16 0.37 3.90 -6.97
N LEU A 17 1.53 3.33 -6.63
CA LEU A 17 1.73 2.56 -5.39
C LEU A 17 1.39 3.41 -4.15
N ALA A 18 1.79 4.69 -4.13
CA ALA A 18 1.51 5.59 -3.04
C ALA A 18 0.02 5.96 -2.94
N SER A 19 -0.66 6.15 -4.07
CA SER A 19 -2.11 6.43 -4.11
C SER A 19 -2.93 5.28 -3.54
N VAL A 20 -2.58 4.03 -3.87
CA VAL A 20 -3.27 2.85 -3.32
C VAL A 20 -3.04 2.75 -1.81
N LYS A 21 -1.80 2.91 -1.34
CA LYS A 21 -1.49 2.93 0.11
C LYS A 21 -2.23 4.04 0.84
N GLY A 22 -2.32 5.22 0.25
CA GLY A 22 -3.07 6.34 0.80
C GLY A 22 -4.56 6.03 0.93
N ALA A 23 -5.16 5.38 -0.07
CA ALA A 23 -6.56 4.94 -0.02
C ALA A 23 -6.80 3.91 1.10
N ILE A 24 -5.88 2.96 1.29
CA ILE A 24 -5.92 1.97 2.37
C ILE A 24 -5.84 2.67 3.73
N LEU A 25 -4.82 3.52 3.94
CA LEU A 25 -4.61 4.20 5.22
C LEU A 25 -5.72 5.20 5.55
N LYS A 26 -6.42 5.76 4.55
CA LYS A 26 -7.60 6.59 4.77
C LYS A 26 -8.76 5.81 5.38
N GLN A 27 -8.92 4.53 5.02
CA GLN A 27 -9.98 3.66 5.54
C GLN A 27 -9.57 2.92 6.82
N MET A 28 -8.29 2.57 6.93
CA MET A 28 -7.73 1.80 8.04
C MET A 28 -6.39 2.42 8.47
N PRO A 29 -6.41 3.51 9.26
CA PRO A 29 -5.20 4.24 9.64
C PRO A 29 -4.17 3.39 10.39
N GLU A 30 -4.61 2.34 11.09
CA GLU A 30 -3.76 1.40 11.84
C GLU A 30 -3.21 0.23 11.00
N ALA A 31 -3.51 0.19 9.69
CA ALA A 31 -2.99 -0.85 8.81
C ALA A 31 -1.47 -0.76 8.66
N ARG A 32 -0.79 -1.89 8.87
CA ARG A 32 0.63 -2.02 8.52
C ARG A 32 0.75 -2.63 7.12
N ILE A 33 1.20 -1.82 6.16
CA ILE A 33 1.37 -2.23 4.77
C ILE A 33 2.82 -2.67 4.52
N ILE A 34 3.02 -3.89 4.00
CA ILE A 34 4.32 -4.46 3.62
C ILE A 34 4.33 -4.74 2.13
N ASP A 35 5.22 -4.11 1.37
CA ASP A 35 5.39 -4.44 -0.05
C ASP A 35 6.21 -5.72 -0.22
N ILE A 36 5.82 -6.57 -1.17
CA ILE A 36 6.54 -7.78 -1.57
C ILE A 36 7.28 -7.56 -2.89
N SER A 37 6.59 -7.04 -3.92
CA SER A 37 7.15 -6.69 -5.21
C SER A 37 6.27 -5.65 -5.91
#